data_AF-A0A965M4C6-F1
#
_entry.id   AF-A0A965M4C6-F1
#
_cell.length_a   1.000
_cell.length_b   1.000
_cell.length_c   1.000
_cell.angle_alpha   90.00
_cell.angle_beta   90.00
_cell.angle_gamma   90.00
#
_symmetry.space_group_name_H-M   'P 1'
#
loop_
_entity.id
_entity.type
_entity.pdbx_description
1 polymer ?
#
loop_
_entity_poly.entity_id
_entity_poly.type
_entity_poly.pdbx_seq_one_letter_code
_entity_poly.pdbx_strand_id
1 'polypeptide(L)'
;NGTFGPKAELASVLPEGFIGAGEKLSQPPGAVRMEWICGSIAPAEDDGFRVSLDRTWRNGMDGGYMAALFDGTDKVRRAVQPIHVKFLPNQAGEKQTITWDPLPDVHAGAPPIPLTARSSAGLAIRYFVVYGPAKIEGDKLILTPIPPRAKYPVEVAVTAWQWGRKSEPKVQTSDLVRQTFHILPP
;
A
#
# COMPACT_ATOMS: atom_id res chain seq x y z
N ASN A 1 -7.47 -4.88 -10.57
CA ASN A 1 -6.97 -3.64 -9.96
C ASN A 1 -7.86 -3.31 -8.76
N GLY A 2 -7.43 -3.66 -7.54
CA GLY A 2 -8.21 -3.41 -6.33
C GLY A 2 -8.21 -1.94 -5.94
N THR A 3 -8.87 -1.11 -6.74
CA THR A 3 -9.10 0.31 -6.44
C THR A 3 -10.37 0.49 -5.63
N PHE A 4 -10.41 1.54 -4.81
CA PHE A 4 -11.56 1.92 -4.00
C PHE A 4 -11.54 3.43 -3.74
N GLY A 5 -12.72 4.05 -3.64
CA GLY A 5 -12.89 5.47 -3.39
C GLY A 5 -13.79 5.69 -2.19
N PRO A 6 -13.25 5.82 -0.97
CA PRO A 6 -14.07 6.16 0.19
C PRO A 6 -14.66 7.56 -0.01
N LYS A 7 -15.95 7.70 0.30
CA LYS A 7 -16.64 8.99 0.33
C LYS A 7 -16.88 9.40 1.77
N ALA A 8 -16.64 10.67 2.06
CA ALA A 8 -16.87 11.26 3.38
C ALA A 8 -17.58 12.60 3.20
N GLU A 9 -18.43 12.94 4.16
CA GLU A 9 -19.18 14.18 4.19
C GLU A 9 -19.30 14.65 5.65
N LEU A 10 -19.60 15.94 5.84
CA LEU A 10 -19.87 16.48 7.16
C LEU A 10 -21.27 16.06 7.60
N ALA A 11 -21.39 15.50 8.80
CA ALA A 11 -22.68 15.18 9.39
C ALA A 11 -23.57 16.44 9.48
N SER A 12 -24.81 16.34 8.99
CA SER A 12 -25.78 17.43 9.00
C SER A 12 -26.56 17.56 10.31
N VAL A 13 -26.54 16.52 11.14
CA VAL A 13 -27.16 16.47 12.46
C VAL A 13 -26.27 15.75 13.46
N LEU A 14 -26.45 16.05 14.75
CA LEU A 14 -25.81 15.30 15.82
C LEU A 14 -26.31 13.84 15.82
N PRO A 15 -25.41 12.85 15.73
CA PRO A 15 -25.79 11.43 15.73
C PRO A 15 -26.50 10.99 17.01
N GLU A 16 -27.22 9.88 16.91
CA GLU A 16 -27.76 9.18 18.08
C GLU A 16 -26.65 8.83 19.09
N GLY A 17 -26.99 8.87 20.38
CA GLY A 17 -26.06 8.57 21.48
C GLY A 17 -25.25 9.78 21.99
N PHE A 18 -25.36 10.95 21.35
CA PHE A 18 -24.80 12.20 21.86
C PHE A 18 -25.87 13.02 22.60
N ILE A 19 -25.44 13.81 23.60
CA ILE A 19 -26.30 14.85 24.18
C ILE A 19 -26.62 15.86 23.07
N GLY A 20 -27.90 16.15 22.84
CA GLY A 20 -28.35 17.00 21.72
C GLY A 20 -28.56 16.26 20.39
N ALA A 21 -28.67 14.92 20.40
CA ALA A 21 -28.97 14.13 19.22
C ALA A 21 -30.15 14.70 18.39
N GLY A 22 -29.97 14.78 17.07
CA GLY A 22 -30.95 15.35 16.15
C GLY A 22 -30.84 16.88 15.94
N GLU A 23 -30.05 17.60 16.75
CA GLU A 23 -29.77 19.01 16.49
C GLU A 23 -29.00 19.18 15.18
N LYS A 24 -29.30 20.28 14.46
CA LYS A 24 -28.65 20.59 13.18
C LYS A 24 -27.21 21.03 13.40
N LEU A 25 -26.30 20.44 12.64
CA LEU A 25 -24.90 20.84 12.58
C LEU A 25 -24.68 21.82 11.42
N SER A 26 -23.67 22.67 11.56
CA SER A 26 -23.27 23.59 10.49
C SER A 26 -22.86 22.82 9.23
N GLN A 27 -23.30 23.31 8.07
CA GLN A 27 -22.98 22.75 6.75
C GLN A 27 -22.25 23.82 5.91
N PRO A 28 -20.98 24.12 6.25
CA PRO A 28 -20.20 25.10 5.50
C PRO A 28 -19.90 24.59 4.08
N PRO A 29 -19.69 25.49 3.11
CA PRO A 29 -19.16 25.11 1.80
C PRO A 29 -17.74 24.56 1.95
N GLY A 30 -17.40 23.53 1.18
CA GLY A 30 -16.07 22.93 1.15
C GLY A 30 -16.13 21.41 1.02
N ALA A 31 -15.15 20.82 0.34
CA ALA A 31 -15.09 19.38 0.14
C ALA A 31 -14.33 18.70 1.29
N VAL A 32 -14.80 17.52 1.69
CA VAL A 32 -14.01 16.62 2.53
C VAL A 32 -13.01 15.90 1.63
N ARG A 33 -11.72 16.04 1.94
CA ARG A 33 -10.64 15.41 1.18
C ARG A 33 -10.23 14.11 1.86
N MET A 34 -9.89 13.11 1.06
CA MET A 34 -9.30 11.87 1.55
C MET A 34 -7.78 11.93 1.44
N GLU A 35 -7.08 11.53 2.49
CA GLU A 35 -5.62 11.51 2.52
C GLU A 35 -5.12 10.15 2.97
N TRP A 36 -4.09 9.64 2.28
CA TRP A 36 -3.36 8.46 2.70
C TRP A 36 -2.39 8.84 3.83
N ILE A 37 -2.44 8.10 4.94
CA ILE A 37 -1.52 8.30 6.06
C ILE A 37 -0.38 7.28 5.96
N CYS A 38 -0.70 5.99 5.96
CA CYS A 38 0.30 4.93 5.94
C CYS A 38 -0.29 3.55 5.61
N GLY A 39 0.60 2.57 5.46
CA GLY A 39 0.26 1.15 5.28
C GLY A 39 0.06 0.76 3.83
N SER A 40 -0.55 -0.41 3.65
CA SER A 40 -0.70 -1.14 2.38
C SER A 40 -1.70 -0.52 1.38
N ILE A 41 -1.78 0.80 1.34
CA ILE A 41 -2.68 1.63 0.52
C ILE A 41 -1.81 2.63 -0.22
N ALA A 42 -2.16 2.95 -1.47
CA ALA A 42 -1.55 4.06 -2.19
C ALA A 42 -2.63 4.87 -2.94
N PRO A 43 -2.39 6.17 -3.20
CA PRO A 43 -3.21 6.92 -4.15
C PRO A 43 -3.28 6.24 -5.53
N ALA A 44 -4.41 6.43 -6.20
CA ALA A 44 -4.66 6.04 -7.59
C ALA A 44 -4.93 7.30 -8.44
N GLU A 45 -5.03 7.13 -9.77
CA GLU A 45 -5.15 8.26 -10.72
C GLU A 45 -6.47 9.05 -10.57
N ASP A 46 -7.58 8.39 -10.26
CA ASP A 46 -8.94 9.00 -10.24
C ASP A 46 -9.36 9.53 -8.85
N ASP A 47 -8.48 10.21 -8.10
CA ASP A 47 -8.68 10.61 -6.69
C ASP A 47 -9.07 9.44 -5.74
N GLY A 48 -8.88 8.21 -6.22
CA GLY A 48 -9.12 6.99 -5.49
C GLY A 48 -7.87 6.46 -4.82
N PHE A 49 -8.02 5.28 -4.22
CA PHE A 49 -6.94 4.55 -3.59
C PHE A 49 -6.85 3.16 -4.20
N ARG A 50 -5.70 2.52 -4.06
CA ARG A 50 -5.46 1.15 -4.49
C ARG A 50 -4.81 0.36 -3.37
N VAL A 51 -5.09 -0.94 -3.36
CA VAL A 51 -4.27 -1.88 -2.60
C VAL A 51 -2.83 -1.79 -3.11
N SER A 52 -1.89 -1.56 -2.19
CA SER A 52 -0.47 -1.48 -2.47
C SER A 52 0.28 -2.05 -1.28
N LEU A 53 0.44 -3.38 -1.23
CA LEU A 53 1.08 -4.03 -0.10
C LEU A 53 2.49 -3.48 0.12
N ASP A 54 2.82 -3.31 1.39
CA ASP A 54 4.13 -2.88 1.86
C ASP A 54 4.62 -3.81 2.97
N ARG A 55 5.77 -3.48 3.58
CA ARG A 55 6.38 -4.27 4.65
C ARG A 55 5.55 -4.38 5.94
N THR A 56 4.47 -3.60 6.07
CA THR A 56 3.58 -3.66 7.24
C THR A 56 2.49 -4.71 7.08
N TRP A 57 2.22 -5.15 5.84
CA TRP A 57 1.21 -6.15 5.54
C TRP A 57 1.46 -7.45 6.32
N ARG A 58 0.48 -7.86 7.14
CA ARG A 58 0.57 -9.06 8.01
C ARG A 58 1.74 -9.01 9.01
N ASN A 59 2.30 -7.83 9.22
CA ASN A 59 3.41 -7.56 10.13
C ASN A 59 3.08 -6.31 10.95
N GLY A 60 2.02 -6.41 11.76
CA GLY A 60 1.50 -5.32 12.57
C GLY A 60 0.35 -4.53 11.92
N MET A 61 0.08 -4.70 10.62
CA MET A 61 -1.07 -4.07 9.96
C MET A 61 -1.66 -4.91 8.80
N ASP A 62 -2.99 -5.03 8.77
CA ASP A 62 -3.74 -5.75 7.72
C ASP A 62 -4.41 -4.78 6.74
N GLY A 63 -3.69 -3.73 6.33
CA GLY A 63 -4.24 -2.67 5.49
C GLY A 63 -3.51 -1.36 5.72
N GLY A 64 -4.22 -0.27 6.00
CA GLY A 64 -3.60 1.02 6.23
C GLY A 64 -4.53 2.04 6.86
N TYR A 65 -3.98 3.22 7.13
CA TYR A 65 -4.72 4.35 7.68
C TYR A 65 -4.87 5.44 6.63
N MET A 66 -6.04 6.07 6.70
CA MET A 66 -6.41 7.24 5.91
C MET A 66 -7.02 8.28 6.84
N ALA A 67 -7.18 9.51 6.36
CA ALA A 67 -7.99 10.52 7.03
C ALA A 67 -8.98 11.14 6.05
N ALA A 68 -10.18 11.43 6.54
CA ALA A 68 -11.08 12.39 5.94
C ALA A 68 -10.82 13.76 6.59
N LEU A 69 -10.49 14.75 5.78
CA LEU A 69 -10.11 16.09 6.23
C LEU A 69 -11.08 17.13 5.69
N PHE A 70 -11.55 17.97 6.59
CA PHE A 70 -12.24 19.21 6.26
C PHE A 70 -11.40 20.37 6.79
N ASP A 71 -10.92 21.24 5.90
CA ASP A 71 -9.95 22.30 6.26
C ASP A 71 -10.53 23.39 7.17
N GLY A 72 -11.86 23.46 7.29
CA GLY A 72 -12.53 24.48 8.09
C GLY A 72 -12.90 25.71 7.27
N THR A 73 -13.61 26.62 7.93
CA THR A 73 -13.89 27.98 7.50
C THR A 73 -13.59 28.96 8.64
N ASP A 74 -13.89 30.24 8.45
CA ASP A 74 -13.92 31.25 9.51
C ASP A 74 -14.86 30.91 10.68
N LYS A 75 -15.92 30.13 10.41
CA LYS A 75 -16.98 29.76 11.37
C LYS A 75 -16.92 28.31 11.83
N VAL A 76 -16.26 27.44 11.08
CA VAL A 76 -16.20 26.00 11.38
C VAL A 76 -14.75 25.58 11.48
N ARG A 77 -14.36 25.04 12.63
CA ARG A 77 -12.99 24.54 12.82
C ARG A 77 -12.66 23.42 11.84
N ARG A 78 -11.36 23.28 11.52
CA ARG A 78 -10.84 22.10 10.83
C ARG A 78 -11.28 20.81 11.53
N ALA A 79 -11.65 19.81 10.75
CA ALA A 79 -11.98 18.47 11.24
C ALA A 79 -11.10 17.42 10.57
N VAL A 80 -10.69 16.42 11.35
CA VAL A 80 -9.93 15.26 10.87
C VAL A 80 -10.58 14.02 11.45
N GLN A 81 -11.01 13.12 10.58
CA GLN A 81 -11.52 11.82 10.95
C GLN A 81 -10.56 10.74 10.47
N PRO A 82 -9.80 10.08 11.36
CA PRO A 82 -8.97 8.96 10.99
C PRO A 82 -9.83 7.74 10.61
N ILE A 83 -9.35 6.99 9.64
CA ILE A 83 -10.03 5.83 9.07
C ILE A 83 -9.02 4.68 9.01
N HIS A 84 -9.34 3.57 9.66
CA HIS A 84 -8.60 2.33 9.50
C HIS A 84 -9.27 1.50 8.40
N VAL A 85 -8.52 1.22 7.33
CA VAL A 85 -8.97 0.32 6.26
C VAL A 85 -8.28 -1.02 6.45
N LYS A 86 -9.08 -2.05 6.71
CA LYS A 86 -8.62 -3.44 6.79
C LYS A 86 -8.91 -4.15 5.48
N PHE A 87 -7.91 -4.80 4.89
CA PHE A 87 -8.09 -5.67 3.74
C PHE A 87 -8.18 -7.13 4.16
N LEU A 88 -9.11 -7.83 3.53
CA LEU A 88 -9.20 -9.28 3.55
C LEU A 88 -8.70 -9.81 2.20
N PRO A 89 -7.80 -10.82 2.18
CA PRO A 89 -7.35 -11.43 0.95
C PRO A 89 -8.53 -11.87 0.07
N ASN A 90 -8.40 -11.71 -1.24
CA ASN A 90 -9.41 -12.19 -2.17
C ASN A 90 -9.41 -13.71 -2.22
N GLN A 91 -10.51 -14.33 -1.79
CA GLN A 91 -10.69 -15.79 -1.83
C GLN A 91 -11.52 -16.26 -3.04
N ALA A 92 -11.95 -15.35 -3.92
CA ALA A 92 -12.77 -15.70 -5.07
C ALA A 92 -11.93 -16.13 -6.28
N GLY A 93 -12.36 -17.20 -6.96
CA GLY A 93 -11.78 -17.68 -8.21
C GLY A 93 -10.71 -18.74 -8.05
N GLU A 94 -9.87 -18.92 -9.06
CA GLU A 94 -8.78 -19.90 -9.03
C GLU A 94 -7.60 -19.43 -8.18
N LYS A 95 -6.92 -20.38 -7.53
CA LYS A 95 -5.65 -20.11 -6.85
C LYS A 95 -4.59 -19.80 -7.89
N GLN A 96 -3.70 -18.87 -7.55
CA GLN A 96 -2.52 -18.55 -8.34
C GLN A 96 -1.26 -18.67 -7.50
N THR A 97 -0.15 -18.92 -8.16
CA THR A 97 1.18 -18.93 -7.54
C THR A 97 2.07 -17.88 -8.21
N ILE A 98 3.10 -17.46 -7.49
CA ILE A 98 4.16 -16.60 -8.03
C ILE A 98 5.41 -17.47 -8.18
N THR A 99 6.00 -17.46 -9.37
CA THR A 99 7.32 -18.04 -9.63
C THR A 99 8.32 -16.92 -9.81
N TRP A 100 9.42 -16.96 -9.05
CA TRP A 100 10.44 -15.92 -9.11
C TRP A 100 11.82 -16.58 -8.98
N ASP A 101 12.65 -16.40 -10.00
CA ASP A 101 14.02 -16.90 -10.01
C ASP A 101 14.86 -16.15 -8.95
N PRO A 102 15.81 -16.81 -8.27
CA PRO A 102 16.62 -16.17 -7.24
C PRO A 102 17.35 -14.92 -7.74
N LEU A 103 17.27 -13.85 -6.97
CA LEU A 103 18.05 -12.64 -7.21
C LEU A 103 19.53 -12.91 -6.92
N PRO A 104 20.44 -12.52 -7.84
CA PRO A 104 21.86 -12.65 -7.60
C PRO A 104 22.34 -11.60 -6.58
N ASP A 105 23.41 -11.93 -5.87
CA ASP A 105 24.16 -10.94 -5.12
C ASP A 105 24.79 -9.91 -6.08
N VAL A 106 24.93 -8.67 -5.63
CA VAL A 106 25.41 -7.56 -6.46
C VAL A 106 26.43 -6.71 -5.71
N HIS A 107 27.30 -6.01 -6.42
CA HIS A 107 28.21 -5.04 -5.80
C HIS A 107 27.53 -3.71 -5.51
N ALA A 108 28.05 -2.97 -4.54
CA ALA A 108 27.62 -1.60 -4.27
C ALA A 108 27.75 -0.73 -5.54
N GLY A 109 26.71 0.04 -5.87
CA GLY A 109 26.67 0.84 -7.10
C GLY A 109 26.22 0.08 -8.35
N ALA A 110 25.76 -1.17 -8.21
CA ALA A 110 25.15 -1.92 -9.30
C ALA A 110 23.98 -1.15 -9.96
N PRO A 111 23.78 -1.33 -11.29
CA PRO A 111 22.64 -0.74 -11.99
C PRO A 111 21.31 -1.31 -11.48
N PRO A 112 20.17 -0.68 -11.84
CA PRO A 112 18.84 -1.21 -11.50
C PRO A 112 18.66 -2.68 -11.90
N ILE A 113 18.17 -3.49 -10.96
CA ILE A 113 17.98 -4.93 -11.11
C ILE A 113 16.54 -5.19 -11.59
N PRO A 114 16.32 -5.86 -12.74
CA PRO A 114 14.99 -6.19 -13.21
C PRO A 114 14.37 -7.30 -12.34
N LEU A 115 13.10 -7.13 -11.97
CA LEU A 115 12.34 -8.09 -11.17
C LEU A 115 11.38 -8.86 -12.08
N THR A 116 11.67 -10.15 -12.27
CA THR A 116 11.06 -10.98 -13.33
C THR A 116 10.07 -12.02 -12.80
N ALA A 117 9.52 -11.82 -11.61
CA ALA A 117 8.53 -12.73 -11.04
C ALA A 117 7.28 -12.82 -11.95
N ARG A 118 6.72 -14.02 -12.06
CA ARG A 118 5.57 -14.33 -12.91
C ARG A 118 4.43 -14.91 -12.08
N SER A 119 3.21 -14.45 -12.32
CA SER A 119 2.00 -15.08 -11.81
C SER A 119 1.57 -16.22 -12.73
N SER A 120 1.16 -17.37 -12.16
CA SER A 120 0.55 -18.46 -12.92
C SER A 120 -0.74 -18.05 -13.66
N ALA A 121 -1.39 -16.96 -13.22
CA ALA A 121 -2.58 -16.38 -13.83
C ALA A 121 -2.26 -15.25 -14.84
N GLY A 122 -0.98 -14.99 -15.14
CA GLY A 122 -0.56 -13.95 -16.07
C GLY A 122 -0.80 -12.51 -15.60
N LEU A 123 -1.10 -12.31 -14.31
CA LEU A 123 -1.34 -10.98 -13.73
C LEU A 123 -0.01 -10.29 -13.38
N ALA A 124 0.06 -8.98 -13.61
CA ALA A 124 1.25 -8.16 -13.36
C ALA A 124 1.65 -8.14 -11.87
N ILE A 125 2.84 -8.65 -11.55
CA ILE A 125 3.37 -8.72 -10.18
C ILE A 125 3.76 -7.34 -9.67
N ARG A 126 3.55 -7.10 -8.37
CA ARG A 126 4.05 -5.93 -7.66
C ARG A 126 5.06 -6.36 -6.60
N TYR A 127 5.91 -5.43 -6.22
CA TYR A 127 7.00 -5.69 -5.28
C TYR A 127 7.04 -4.63 -4.19
N PHE A 128 7.58 -4.99 -3.03
CA PHE A 128 8.01 -4.04 -2.02
C PHE A 128 9.30 -4.52 -1.35
N VAL A 129 10.09 -3.57 -0.87
CA VAL A 129 11.28 -3.86 -0.06
C VAL A 129 10.84 -4.04 1.40
N VAL A 130 11.24 -5.16 2.01
CA VAL A 130 11.02 -5.43 3.43
C VAL A 130 12.04 -4.66 4.26
N TYR A 131 13.32 -4.77 3.90
CA TYR A 131 14.45 -4.03 4.47
C TYR A 131 15.66 -4.06 3.52
N GLY A 132 16.67 -3.26 3.86
CA GLY A 132 17.89 -3.07 3.09
C GLY A 132 17.89 -1.74 2.32
N PRO A 133 19.05 -1.25 1.87
CA PRO A 133 19.17 0.01 1.14
C PRO A 133 18.71 -0.17 -0.32
N ALA A 134 17.41 -0.33 -0.52
CA ALA A 134 16.80 -0.49 -1.84
C ALA A 134 15.40 0.12 -1.90
N LYS A 135 14.97 0.47 -3.11
CA LYS A 135 13.59 0.88 -3.42
C LYS A 135 13.10 0.19 -4.70
N ILE A 136 11.77 0.13 -4.87
CA ILE A 136 11.13 -0.40 -6.07
C ILE A 136 10.66 0.77 -6.94
N GLU A 137 11.02 0.75 -8.22
CA GLU A 137 10.49 1.64 -9.25
C GLU A 137 9.98 0.79 -10.42
N GLY A 138 8.65 0.71 -10.56
CA GLY A 138 8.00 -0.17 -11.53
C GLY A 138 8.32 -1.64 -11.24
N ASP A 139 8.98 -2.30 -12.19
CA ASP A 139 9.47 -3.68 -12.12
C ASP A 139 10.98 -3.76 -11.85
N LYS A 140 11.59 -2.68 -11.36
CA LYS A 140 13.04 -2.63 -11.07
C LYS A 140 13.29 -2.38 -9.59
N LEU A 141 14.32 -3.05 -9.08
CA LEU A 141 14.91 -2.74 -7.79
C LEU A 141 16.11 -1.82 -7.98
N ILE A 142 16.13 -0.72 -7.24
CA ILE A 142 17.19 0.28 -7.28
C ILE A 142 17.85 0.33 -5.92
N LEU A 143 19.16 0.14 -5.87
CA LEU A 143 19.95 0.32 -4.65
C LEU A 143 19.95 1.81 -4.26
N THR A 144 19.68 2.08 -3.00
CA THR A 144 19.82 3.42 -2.41
C THR A 144 21.23 3.59 -1.85
N PRO A 145 21.66 4.82 -1.50
CA PRO A 145 22.94 5.02 -0.83
C PRO A 145 23.08 4.12 0.40
N ILE A 146 24.17 3.36 0.43
CA ILE A 146 24.49 2.46 1.55
C ILE A 146 25.11 3.31 2.67
N PRO A 147 24.68 3.15 3.94
CA PRO A 147 25.28 3.88 5.04
C PRO A 147 26.81 3.69 5.07
N PRO A 148 27.62 4.75 5.23
CA PRO A 148 29.09 4.65 5.14
C PRO A 148 29.76 3.67 6.10
N ARG A 149 29.08 3.31 7.20
CA ARG A 149 29.55 2.37 8.22
C ARG A 149 28.82 1.02 8.20
N ALA A 150 28.06 0.73 7.15
CA ALA A 150 27.43 -0.57 6.99
C ALA A 150 28.52 -1.65 6.87
N LYS A 151 28.31 -2.79 7.55
CA LYS A 151 29.17 -3.95 7.40
C LYS A 151 28.67 -4.77 6.22
N TYR A 152 29.57 -5.06 5.28
CA TYR A 152 29.29 -5.96 4.18
C TYR A 152 29.42 -7.43 4.63
N PRO A 153 28.68 -8.36 4.02
CA PRO A 153 27.61 -8.12 3.04
C PRO A 153 26.36 -7.48 3.66
N VAL A 154 25.70 -6.58 2.94
CA VAL A 154 24.44 -5.95 3.38
C VAL A 154 23.27 -6.71 2.78
N GLU A 155 22.47 -7.37 3.62
CA GLU A 155 21.29 -8.10 3.14
C GLU A 155 20.14 -7.16 2.74
N VAL A 156 19.51 -7.46 1.61
CA VAL A 156 18.28 -6.83 1.14
C VAL A 156 17.21 -7.89 1.02
N ALA A 157 16.02 -7.60 1.55
CA ALA A 157 14.85 -8.47 1.44
C ALA A 157 13.73 -7.80 0.65
N VAL A 158 13.18 -8.52 -0.32
CA VAL A 158 12.17 -8.03 -1.25
C VAL A 158 11.06 -9.07 -1.37
N THR A 159 9.83 -8.61 -1.48
CA THR A 159 8.67 -9.49 -1.60
C THR A 159 7.90 -9.18 -2.88
N ALA A 160 7.63 -10.22 -3.66
CA ALA A 160 6.70 -10.23 -4.78
C ALA A 160 5.30 -10.60 -4.29
N TRP A 161 4.28 -9.92 -4.80
CA TRP A 161 2.90 -10.13 -4.42
C TRP A 161 1.93 -9.89 -5.58
N GLN A 162 0.78 -10.56 -5.50
CA GLN A 162 -0.32 -10.38 -6.44
C GLN A 162 -1.66 -10.47 -5.71
N TRP A 163 -2.46 -9.38 -5.78
CA TRP A 163 -3.78 -9.33 -5.14
C TRP A 163 -4.81 -10.25 -5.81
N GLY A 164 -4.66 -10.51 -7.10
CA GLY A 164 -5.65 -11.23 -7.90
C GLY A 164 -6.69 -10.30 -8.52
N ARG A 165 -7.79 -10.88 -9.00
CA ARG A 165 -8.81 -10.20 -9.80
C ARG A 165 -10.19 -10.70 -9.45
N LYS A 166 -11.14 -9.78 -9.24
CA LYS A 166 -12.55 -10.10 -8.96
C LYS A 166 -13.44 -10.13 -10.21
N SER A 167 -12.97 -9.58 -11.33
CA SER A 167 -13.62 -9.73 -12.64
C SER A 167 -13.24 -11.07 -13.27
N GLU A 168 -14.11 -11.61 -14.11
CA GLU A 168 -13.86 -12.91 -14.75
C GLU A 168 -12.67 -12.86 -15.74
N PRO A 169 -11.86 -13.94 -15.83
CA PRO A 169 -11.82 -15.05 -14.87
C PRO A 169 -11.28 -14.56 -13.51
N LYS A 170 -12.00 -14.91 -12.45
CA LYS A 170 -11.66 -14.54 -11.06
C LYS A 170 -10.39 -15.27 -10.62
N VAL A 171 -9.53 -14.57 -9.89
CA VAL A 171 -8.26 -15.09 -9.38
C VAL A 171 -8.06 -14.65 -7.94
N GLN A 172 -7.74 -15.59 -7.05
CA GLN A 172 -7.49 -15.37 -5.63
C GLN A 172 -6.23 -14.54 -5.40
N THR A 173 -6.07 -13.97 -4.21
CA THR A 173 -4.78 -13.39 -3.77
C THR A 173 -3.73 -14.49 -3.68
N SER A 174 -2.53 -14.24 -4.19
CA SER A 174 -1.41 -15.19 -4.09
C SER A 174 -0.82 -15.19 -2.69
N ASP A 175 -0.09 -16.26 -2.37
CA ASP A 175 0.91 -16.18 -1.29
C ASP A 175 2.00 -15.18 -1.66
N LEU A 176 2.66 -14.61 -0.64
CA LEU A 176 3.81 -13.74 -0.82
C LEU A 176 5.04 -14.57 -1.13
N VAL A 177 5.84 -14.14 -2.11
CA VAL A 177 7.15 -14.76 -2.39
C VAL A 177 8.23 -13.77 -2.01
N ARG A 178 8.92 -14.07 -0.92
CA ARG A 178 10.06 -13.27 -0.43
C ARG A 178 11.37 -13.86 -0.94
N GLN A 179 12.25 -12.98 -1.38
CA GLN A 179 13.64 -13.31 -1.67
C GLN A 179 14.58 -12.40 -0.88
N THR A 180 15.79 -12.88 -0.68
CA THR A 180 16.91 -12.12 -0.13
C THR A 180 18.11 -12.24 -1.06
N PHE A 181 18.91 -11.19 -1.10
CA PHE A 181 20.22 -11.16 -1.75
C PHE A 181 21.13 -10.21 -0.96
N HIS A 182 22.42 -10.26 -1.26
CA HIS A 182 23.41 -9.43 -0.60
C HIS A 182 23.97 -8.37 -1.54
N ILE A 183 24.18 -7.19 -0.98
CA ILE A 183 25.08 -6.21 -1.55
C ILE A 183 26.48 -6.50 -1.01
N LEU A 184 27.41 -6.73 -1.93
CA LEU A 184 28.83 -6.95 -1.73
C LEU A 184 29.59 -5.62 -1.71
N PRO A 185 30.81 -5.57 -1.14
CA PRO A 185 31.63 -4.37 -1.19
C PRO A 185 31.87 -3.90 -2.64
N PRO A 186 32.17 -2.61 -2.86
CA PRO A 186 32.52 -2.07 -4.18
C PRO A 186 33.62 -2.88 -4.90
#